data_AF-A0A1C5K3A0-F1
#
_entry.id   AF-A0A1C5K3A0-F1
#
_cell.length_a   1.000
_cell.length_b   1.000
_cell.length_c   1.000
_cell.angle_alpha   90.00
_cell.angle_beta   90.00
_cell.angle_gamma   90.00
#
_symmetry.space_group_name_H-M   'P 1'
#
loop_
_entity.id
_entity.type
_entity.pdbx_description
1 polymer ?
#
loop_
_entity_poly.entity_id
_entity_poly.type
_entity_poly.pdbx_seq_one_letter_code
_entity_poly.pdbx_strand_id
1 'polypeptide(L)'
;MQPLHPEPTSRHPVWMWAGAAAGLGLALTMFLNNSGPRTRAAASRPTTGTFVVSGAVVLGDGASFTRDDHGGCAGTGAHADVIDGAPVLITTTGGLAAGRLADPRALTDGTCRFWFSVRGVPTRQNAYLVMVADRDLRQYSEQELTGALVSLRVD
;
A
#
# COMPACT_ATOMS: atom_id res chain seq x y z
N MET A 1 -38.45 58.04 -9.63
CA MET A 1 -37.41 57.05 -9.28
C MET A 1 -38.00 56.17 -8.19
N GLN A 2 -38.23 54.89 -8.50
CA GLN A 2 -38.94 53.94 -7.62
C GLN A 2 -38.10 53.56 -6.38
N PRO A 3 -38.73 53.35 -5.22
CA PRO A 3 -38.09 52.76 -4.04
C PRO A 3 -38.45 51.27 -3.83
N LEU A 4 -37.52 50.56 -3.20
CA LEU A 4 -37.67 49.43 -2.25
C LEU A 4 -38.45 48.18 -2.68
N HIS A 5 -37.80 47.00 -2.62
CA HIS A 5 -38.18 45.86 -1.74
C HIS A 5 -37.20 44.66 -1.90
N PRO A 6 -37.19 43.66 -0.99
CA PRO A 6 -36.00 43.15 -0.28
C PRO A 6 -35.78 41.63 -0.51
N GLU A 7 -34.81 41.05 0.21
CA GLU A 7 -34.77 39.60 0.47
C GLU A 7 -35.71 39.27 1.66
N PRO A 8 -36.47 38.16 1.63
CA PRO A 8 -36.01 36.98 2.41
C PRO A 8 -36.44 35.59 1.85
N THR A 9 -35.58 34.62 2.18
CA THR A 9 -35.77 33.17 2.41
C THR A 9 -37.15 32.47 2.23
N SER A 10 -37.02 31.22 1.73
CA SER A 10 -37.78 30.02 2.11
C SER A 10 -39.23 29.87 1.63
N ARG A 11 -39.51 28.74 0.95
CA ARG A 11 -40.42 27.66 1.40
C ARG A 11 -40.82 26.76 0.21
N HIS A 12 -40.65 25.44 0.40
CA HIS A 12 -41.44 24.40 -0.29
C HIS A 12 -42.95 24.68 -0.11
N PRO A 13 -43.85 24.23 -1.00
CA PRO A 13 -44.54 22.95 -0.69
C PRO A 13 -45.26 22.22 -1.87
N VAL A 14 -45.89 21.10 -1.50
CA VAL A 14 -47.07 20.40 -2.10
C VAL A 14 -46.75 19.61 -3.38
N TRP A 15 -47.07 18.32 -3.52
CA TRP A 15 -48.42 17.76 -3.49
C TRP A 15 -48.41 16.23 -3.66
N MET A 16 -49.22 15.54 -2.83
CA MET A 16 -49.98 14.28 -3.01
C MET A 16 -49.31 13.07 -3.71
N TRP A 17 -49.44 11.84 -3.20
CA TRP A 17 -50.71 11.17 -2.92
C TRP A 17 -50.63 10.19 -1.75
N ALA A 18 -51.63 10.29 -0.88
CA ALA A 18 -52.06 9.24 0.03
C ALA A 18 -52.93 8.23 -0.74
N GLY A 19 -52.73 6.94 -0.49
CA GLY A 19 -53.57 5.87 -0.99
C GLY A 19 -53.58 4.71 0.01
N ALA A 20 -54.52 4.76 0.94
CA ALA A 20 -54.83 3.66 1.84
C ALA A 20 -56.10 2.97 1.34
N ALA A 21 -56.06 1.65 1.19
CA ALA A 21 -57.25 0.81 1.23
C ALA A 21 -56.85 -0.63 1.59
N ALA A 22 -57.35 -1.08 2.73
CA ALA A 22 -57.24 -2.44 3.23
C ALA A 22 -58.11 -3.38 2.39
N GLY A 23 -57.57 -4.56 2.06
CA GLY A 23 -58.30 -5.70 1.51
C GLY A 23 -57.87 -6.97 2.23
N LEU A 24 -58.67 -7.42 3.18
CA LEU A 24 -58.60 -8.74 3.81
C LEU A 24 -59.10 -9.81 2.82
N GLY A 25 -58.38 -10.93 2.70
CA GLY A 25 -58.97 -12.17 2.16
C GLY A 25 -58.02 -13.16 1.49
N LEU A 26 -57.57 -14.14 2.30
CA LEU A 26 -57.36 -15.56 1.94
C LEU A 26 -56.56 -15.91 0.66
N ALA A 27 -55.31 -16.33 0.84
CA ALA A 27 -54.73 -17.47 0.11
C ALA A 27 -53.58 -18.11 0.91
N LEU A 28 -53.94 -18.99 1.84
CA LEU A 28 -53.09 -20.12 2.21
C LEU A 28 -53.07 -21.06 1.00
N THR A 29 -51.89 -21.32 0.41
CA THR A 29 -51.31 -22.65 0.18
C THR A 29 -50.28 -22.65 -0.96
N MET A 30 -49.07 -23.08 -0.61
CA MET A 30 -48.17 -23.92 -1.40
C MET A 30 -47.68 -23.37 -2.75
N PHE A 31 -46.40 -23.00 -2.83
CA PHE A 31 -45.34 -23.77 -3.51
C PHE A 31 -44.09 -22.90 -3.70
N LEU A 32 -42.93 -23.50 -3.41
CA LEU A 32 -41.51 -23.12 -3.65
C LEU A 32 -40.73 -23.44 -2.36
N ASN A 33 -40.59 -24.70 -1.96
CA ASN A 33 -39.76 -25.70 -2.64
C ASN A 33 -38.52 -25.10 -3.30
N ASN A 34 -37.50 -24.76 -2.49
CA ASN A 34 -36.11 -25.15 -2.77
C ASN A 34 -35.23 -24.86 -1.54
N SER A 35 -35.16 -25.80 -0.61
CA SER A 35 -34.16 -25.82 0.47
C SER A 35 -32.80 -26.29 -0.07
N GLY A 36 -32.34 -25.73 -1.17
CA GLY A 36 -30.98 -25.94 -1.63
C GLY A 36 -30.03 -25.19 -0.68
N PRO A 37 -28.92 -25.80 -0.22
CA PRO A 37 -27.89 -25.02 0.44
C PRO A 37 -27.50 -23.92 -0.54
N ARG A 38 -27.66 -22.65 -0.14
CA ARG A 38 -27.06 -21.53 -0.87
C ARG A 38 -25.57 -21.77 -0.81
N THR A 39 -25.02 -22.42 -1.82
CA THR A 39 -23.60 -22.41 -2.09
C THR A 39 -23.26 -20.95 -2.18
N ARG A 40 -22.65 -20.43 -1.12
CA ARG A 40 -22.03 -19.12 -1.11
C ARG A 40 -21.01 -19.23 -2.24
N ALA A 41 -21.31 -18.69 -3.40
CA ALA A 41 -20.30 -18.50 -4.42
C ALA A 41 -19.22 -17.68 -3.73
N ALA A 42 -18.14 -18.35 -3.33
CA ALA A 42 -16.95 -17.68 -2.89
C ALA A 42 -16.58 -16.82 -4.09
N ALA A 43 -16.80 -15.51 -3.99
CA ALA A 43 -16.23 -14.59 -4.95
C ALA A 43 -14.73 -14.87 -4.89
N SER A 44 -14.22 -15.56 -5.91
CA SER A 44 -12.80 -15.76 -6.10
C SER A 44 -12.22 -14.35 -6.14
N ARG A 45 -11.57 -13.92 -5.05
CA ARG A 45 -10.80 -12.67 -5.08
C ARG A 45 -9.91 -12.79 -6.31
N PRO A 46 -9.91 -11.81 -7.23
CA PRO A 46 -8.91 -11.81 -8.28
C PRO A 46 -7.56 -12.00 -7.60
N THR A 47 -6.87 -13.09 -7.93
CA THR A 47 -5.56 -13.36 -7.34
C THR A 47 -4.63 -12.32 -7.94
N THR A 48 -4.47 -11.20 -7.25
CA THR A 48 -3.40 -10.26 -7.55
C THR A 48 -2.12 -11.05 -7.36
N GLY A 49 -1.45 -11.35 -8.46
CA GLY A 49 -0.15 -12.02 -8.40
C GLY A 49 0.80 -11.19 -7.55
N THR A 50 1.71 -11.85 -6.85
CA THR A 50 2.74 -11.18 -6.07
C THR A 50 4.11 -11.64 -6.49
N PHE A 51 5.13 -10.80 -6.32
CA PHE A 51 6.52 -11.14 -6.56
C PHE A 51 7.40 -10.77 -5.35
N VAL A 52 8.67 -11.16 -5.45
CA VAL A 52 9.69 -10.85 -4.45
C VAL A 52 10.67 -9.86 -5.05
N VAL A 53 10.92 -8.78 -4.31
CA VAL A 53 11.93 -7.78 -4.65
C VAL A 53 13.17 -8.05 -3.82
N SER A 54 14.33 -8.16 -4.46
CA SER A 54 15.60 -8.32 -3.78
C SER A 54 16.56 -7.22 -4.23
N GLY A 55 17.36 -6.70 -3.31
CA GLY A 55 18.26 -5.60 -3.61
C GLY A 55 19.25 -5.33 -2.50
N ALA A 56 20.12 -4.36 -2.74
CA ALA A 56 21.10 -3.89 -1.80
C ALA A 56 20.95 -2.37 -1.57
N VAL A 57 21.13 -1.95 -0.34
CA VAL A 57 21.28 -0.55 0.05
C VAL A 57 22.76 -0.28 0.31
N VAL A 58 23.29 0.81 -0.22
CA VAL A 58 24.71 1.17 -0.11
C VAL A 58 24.85 2.59 0.44
N LEU A 59 25.63 2.72 1.51
CA LEU A 59 26.16 3.99 2.01
C LEU A 59 27.55 4.19 1.41
N GLY A 60 27.71 5.26 0.62
CA GLY A 60 28.88 5.49 -0.21
C GLY A 60 30.04 6.21 0.47
N ASP A 61 29.74 7.07 1.45
CA ASP A 61 30.73 7.90 2.14
C ASP A 61 31.18 7.24 3.45
N GLY A 62 32.49 7.25 3.72
CA GLY A 62 33.07 6.77 4.98
C GLY A 62 32.63 7.59 6.20
N ALA A 63 32.10 8.81 6.01
CA ALA A 63 31.45 9.58 7.08
C ALA A 63 30.01 9.14 7.37
N SER A 64 29.37 8.42 6.44
CA SER A 64 27.97 8.01 6.52
C SER A 64 27.75 6.70 7.28
N PHE A 65 28.81 5.99 7.67
CA PHE A 65 28.72 4.77 8.46
C PHE A 65 29.94 4.54 9.36
N THR A 66 29.76 3.73 10.39
CA THR A 66 30.85 3.15 11.20
C THR A 66 31.00 1.67 10.88
N ARG A 67 32.23 1.18 10.90
CA ARG A 67 32.55 -0.25 10.81
C ARG A 67 32.54 -0.87 12.19
N ASP A 68 32.11 -2.12 12.28
CA ASP A 68 32.37 -2.94 13.46
C ASP A 68 33.66 -3.77 13.28
N ASP A 69 34.13 -4.38 14.38
CA ASP A 69 35.35 -5.20 14.39
C ASP A 69 35.17 -6.59 13.72
N HIS A 70 33.97 -6.89 13.23
CA HIS A 70 33.60 -8.18 12.62
C HIS A 70 33.31 -8.06 11.11
N GLY A 71 33.59 -6.91 10.49
CA GLY A 71 33.39 -6.65 9.06
C GLY A 71 31.97 -6.23 8.67
N GLY A 72 31.11 -5.96 9.64
CA GLY A 72 29.83 -5.27 9.46
C GLY A 72 29.97 -3.76 9.56
N CYS A 73 28.84 -3.08 9.40
CA CYS A 73 28.75 -1.63 9.44
C CYS A 73 27.33 -1.17 9.79
N ALA A 74 27.22 0.05 10.30
CA ALA A 74 25.96 0.70 10.60
C ALA A 74 26.04 2.17 10.17
N GLY A 75 24.94 2.72 9.66
CA GLY A 75 24.89 4.13 9.28
C GLY A 75 25.07 5.06 10.48
N THR A 76 25.57 6.27 10.23
CA THR A 76 25.89 7.28 11.24
C THR A 76 25.39 8.66 10.82
N GLY A 77 25.29 9.59 11.78
CA GLY A 77 24.87 10.96 11.51
C GLY A 77 23.50 11.02 10.85
N ALA A 78 23.42 11.56 9.63
CA ALA A 78 22.19 11.65 8.84
C ALA A 78 21.65 10.30 8.33
N HIS A 79 22.41 9.20 8.51
CA HIS A 79 22.04 7.84 8.11
C HIS A 79 21.98 6.88 9.31
N ALA A 80 21.87 7.41 10.53
CA ALA A 80 21.86 6.59 11.76
C ALA A 80 20.69 5.59 11.83
N ASP A 81 19.68 5.75 10.98
CA ASP A 81 18.54 4.88 10.77
C ASP A 81 18.82 3.72 9.79
N VAL A 82 19.86 3.81 8.96
CA VAL A 82 20.30 2.76 8.04
C VAL A 82 21.14 1.73 8.78
N ILE A 83 20.46 0.83 9.47
CA ILE A 83 21.04 -0.21 10.32
C ILE A 83 20.48 -1.59 9.97
N ASP A 84 21.10 -2.63 10.52
CA ASP A 84 20.55 -3.98 10.44
C ASP A 84 19.12 -4.03 11.05
N GLY A 85 18.21 -4.69 10.35
CA GLY A 85 16.80 -4.77 10.74
C GLY A 85 15.94 -3.56 10.39
N ALA A 86 16.52 -2.46 9.87
CA ALA A 86 15.76 -1.29 9.45
C ALA A 86 14.72 -1.63 8.36
N PRO A 87 13.54 -0.99 8.37
CA PRO A 87 12.46 -1.36 7.47
C PRO A 87 12.76 -1.02 6.01
N VAL A 88 12.33 -1.89 5.10
CA VAL A 88 12.20 -1.58 3.68
C VAL A 88 10.74 -1.75 3.30
N LEU A 89 10.11 -0.68 2.83
CA LEU A 89 8.69 -0.64 2.52
C LEU A 89 8.48 -0.42 1.02
N ILE A 90 7.55 -1.16 0.43
CA ILE A 90 7.13 -1.00 -0.95
C ILE A 90 5.63 -0.73 -0.96
N THR A 91 5.27 0.51 -1.30
CA THR A 91 3.90 0.98 -1.36
C THR A 91 3.44 1.04 -2.80
N THR A 92 2.25 0.52 -3.06
CA THR A 92 1.58 0.51 -4.37
C THR A 92 0.11 0.87 -4.20
N THR A 93 -0.60 1.11 -5.31
CA THR A 93 -2.07 1.25 -5.27
C THR A 93 -2.79 -0.03 -4.82
N GLY A 94 -2.15 -1.19 -4.98
CA GLY A 94 -2.68 -2.50 -4.60
C GLY A 94 -2.36 -2.93 -3.17
N GLY A 95 -1.55 -2.17 -2.42
CA GLY A 95 -1.20 -2.47 -1.05
C GLY A 95 0.25 -2.15 -0.68
N LEU A 96 0.63 -2.58 0.54
CA LEU A 96 1.93 -2.39 1.15
C LEU A 96 2.62 -3.76 1.33
N ALA A 97 3.89 -3.84 0.98
CA ALA A 97 4.77 -4.94 1.31
C ALA A 97 5.97 -4.44 2.11
N ALA A 98 6.49 -5.28 3.02
CA ALA A 98 7.57 -4.91 3.92
C ALA A 98 8.65 -5.99 3.97
N GLY A 99 9.89 -5.54 4.09
CA GLY A 99 11.08 -6.34 4.37
C GLY A 99 11.96 -5.60 5.36
N ARG A 100 13.19 -6.11 5.55
CA ARG A 100 14.19 -5.49 6.42
C ARG A 100 15.55 -5.52 5.75
N LEU A 101 16.38 -4.54 6.11
CA LEU A 101 17.81 -4.60 5.87
C LEU A 101 18.41 -5.74 6.68
N ALA A 102 19.36 -6.43 6.07
CA ALA A 102 20.06 -7.58 6.61
C ALA A 102 21.50 -7.60 6.08
N ASP A 103 22.32 -8.44 6.70
CA ASP A 103 23.69 -8.73 6.26
C ASP A 103 24.54 -7.45 6.02
N PRO A 104 24.67 -6.56 7.04
CA PRO A 104 25.55 -5.41 6.93
C PRO A 104 26.99 -5.85 6.64
N ARG A 105 27.59 -5.28 5.61
CA ARG A 105 28.98 -5.56 5.21
C ARG A 105 29.71 -4.27 4.87
N ALA A 106 30.79 -4.03 5.59
CA ALA A 106 31.73 -2.98 5.25
C ALA A 106 32.67 -3.49 4.14
N LEU A 107 32.54 -2.95 2.94
CA LEU A 107 33.32 -3.37 1.78
C LEU A 107 34.70 -2.69 1.77
N THR A 108 35.65 -3.25 1.05
CA THR A 108 37.04 -2.71 0.97
C THR A 108 37.13 -1.44 0.13
N ASP A 109 36.12 -1.15 -0.68
CA ASP A 109 36.01 0.05 -1.52
C ASP A 109 35.56 1.31 -0.74
N GLY A 110 35.41 1.19 0.58
CA GLY A 110 34.98 2.30 1.43
C GLY A 110 33.47 2.41 1.58
N THR A 111 32.68 1.46 1.10
CA THR A 111 31.21 1.49 1.23
C THR A 111 30.68 0.55 2.32
N CYS A 112 29.47 0.83 2.79
CA CYS A 112 28.70 -0.08 3.65
C CYS A 112 27.47 -0.57 2.89
N ARG A 113 27.28 -1.90 2.82
CA ARG A 113 26.19 -2.53 2.09
C ARG A 113 25.28 -3.32 3.02
N PHE A 114 23.97 -3.20 2.79
CA PHE A 114 22.93 -4.02 3.39
C PHE A 114 22.15 -4.73 2.28
N TRP A 115 21.80 -6.00 2.47
CA TRP A 115 20.87 -6.71 1.60
C TRP A 115 19.44 -6.55 2.10
N PHE A 116 18.46 -6.66 1.20
CA PHE A 116 17.05 -6.75 1.58
C PHE A 116 16.29 -7.68 0.64
N SER A 117 15.20 -8.24 1.16
CA SER A 117 14.21 -8.97 0.38
C SER A 117 12.82 -8.63 0.89
N VAL A 118 11.94 -8.19 -0.02
CA VAL A 118 10.54 -7.85 0.27
C VAL A 118 9.66 -8.82 -0.49
N ARG A 119 8.85 -9.60 0.23
CA ARG A 119 7.93 -10.60 -0.36
C ARG A 119 6.52 -10.04 -0.43
N GLY A 120 5.70 -10.61 -1.30
CA GLY A 120 4.28 -10.28 -1.38
C GLY A 120 3.99 -8.94 -2.06
N VAL A 121 4.93 -8.45 -2.88
CA VAL A 121 4.76 -7.20 -3.62
C VAL A 121 3.71 -7.42 -4.70
N PRO A 122 2.59 -6.66 -4.74
CA PRO A 122 1.56 -6.83 -5.75
C PRO A 122 2.10 -6.60 -7.17
N THR A 123 1.80 -7.49 -8.11
CA THR A 123 2.13 -7.32 -9.55
C THR A 123 1.17 -6.36 -10.23
N ARG A 124 1.55 -5.92 -11.44
CA ARG A 124 0.76 -5.09 -12.37
C ARG A 124 0.30 -3.77 -11.75
N GLN A 125 1.18 -3.14 -10.99
CA GLN A 125 0.95 -1.81 -10.43
C GLN A 125 1.57 -0.74 -11.34
N ASN A 126 0.95 0.45 -11.38
CA ASN A 126 1.41 1.56 -12.21
C ASN A 126 2.71 2.19 -11.68
N ALA A 127 2.92 2.12 -10.36
CA ALA A 127 4.09 2.66 -9.69
C ALA A 127 4.37 1.88 -8.40
N TYR A 128 5.65 1.73 -8.08
CA TYR A 128 6.14 1.13 -6.84
C TYR A 128 6.98 2.15 -6.10
N LEU A 129 6.52 2.57 -4.92
CA LEU A 129 7.25 3.51 -4.09
C LEU A 129 8.05 2.74 -3.04
N VAL A 130 9.36 2.78 -3.15
CA VAL A 130 10.28 2.09 -2.24
C VAL A 130 10.83 3.09 -1.23
N MET A 131 10.73 2.75 0.04
CA MET A 131 11.27 3.50 1.16
C MET A 131 12.21 2.61 1.96
N VAL A 132 13.35 3.16 2.38
CA VAL A 132 14.36 2.46 3.17
C VAL A 132 14.58 3.25 4.45
N ALA A 133 14.52 2.59 5.60
CA ALA A 133 14.76 3.20 6.91
C ALA A 133 13.95 4.50 7.15
N ASP A 134 12.70 4.56 6.65
CA ASP A 134 11.85 5.77 6.73
C ASP A 134 12.42 7.04 6.07
N ARG A 135 13.39 6.86 5.16
CA ARG A 135 14.02 7.93 4.35
C ARG A 135 13.21 8.20 3.07
N ASP A 136 13.81 8.88 2.11
CA ASP A 136 13.14 9.32 0.89
C ASP A 136 12.50 8.17 0.09
N LEU A 137 11.27 8.41 -0.37
CA LEU A 137 10.52 7.54 -1.27
C LEU A 137 11.08 7.65 -2.69
N ARG A 138 11.47 6.52 -3.27
CA ARG A 138 11.86 6.43 -4.68
C ARG A 138 10.86 5.62 -5.48
N GLN A 139 10.49 6.13 -6.65
CA GLN A 139 9.55 5.45 -7.54
C GLN A 139 10.28 4.53 -8.51
N TYR A 140 9.75 3.32 -8.66
CA TYR A 140 10.23 2.29 -9.57
C TYR A 140 9.07 1.72 -10.41
N SER A 141 9.43 1.15 -11.55
CA SER A 141 8.59 0.27 -12.37
C SER A 141 8.72 -1.19 -11.91
N GLU A 142 7.74 -2.02 -12.27
CA GLU A 142 7.80 -3.46 -11.99
C GLU A 142 9.03 -4.12 -12.63
N GLN A 143 9.39 -3.68 -13.84
CA GLN A 143 10.52 -4.22 -14.59
C GLN A 143 11.85 -3.96 -13.87
N GLU A 144 12.03 -2.78 -13.28
CA GLU A 144 13.22 -2.45 -12.48
C GLU A 144 13.31 -3.30 -11.21
N LEU A 145 12.16 -3.64 -10.61
CA LEU A 145 12.12 -4.43 -9.37
C LEU A 145 12.21 -5.95 -9.60
N THR A 146 11.92 -6.43 -10.82
CA THR A 146 11.91 -7.86 -11.18
C THR A 146 13.14 -8.29 -11.98
N GLY A 147 13.76 -7.39 -12.74
CA GLY A 147 14.80 -7.74 -13.71
C GLY A 147 16.22 -7.86 -13.15
N ALA A 148 16.54 -7.19 -12.03
CA ALA A 148 17.88 -7.18 -11.45
C ALA A 148 17.85 -6.92 -9.93
N LEU A 149 18.95 -7.23 -9.24
CA LEU A 149 19.15 -6.79 -7.86
C LEU A 149 19.13 -5.28 -7.81
N VAL A 150 18.15 -4.71 -7.11
CA VAL A 150 17.97 -3.26 -7.01
C VAL A 150 19.09 -2.69 -6.15
N SER A 151 19.92 -1.81 -6.69
CA SER A 151 20.95 -1.10 -5.90
C SER A 151 20.47 0.30 -5.54
N LEU A 152 20.27 0.55 -4.24
CA LEU A 152 19.80 1.80 -3.68
C LEU A 152 20.96 2.53 -3.00
N ARG A 153 21.43 3.63 -3.57
CA ARG A 153 22.39 4.50 -2.88
C ARG A 153 21.68 5.46 -1.94
N VAL A 154 22.11 5.48 -0.69
CA VAL A 154 21.63 6.42 0.33
C VAL A 154 22.81 7.32 0.64
N ASP A 155 22.80 8.51 0.01
CA ASP A 155 23.76 9.58 0.23
C ASP A 155 23.13 10.68 1.12
#